data_AF-A0A8T3YTX5-F1
#
_entry.id   AF-A0A8T3YTX5-F1
#
_cell.length_a   1.000
_cell.length_b   1.000
_cell.length_c   1.000
_cell.angle_alpha   90.00
_cell.angle_beta   90.00
_cell.angle_gamma   90.00
#
_symmetry.space_group_name_H-M   'P 1'
#
loop_
_entity.id
_entity.type
_entity.pdbx_description
1 polymer ?
#
loop_
_entity_poly.entity_id
_entity_poly.type
_entity_poly.pdbx_seq_one_letter_code
_entity_poly.pdbx_strand_id
1 'polypeptide(L)'
;MVEFITGTLQITAATLSVVAGIIAISLFKVSHENVELRAWKYLIVALILFAAEEVIGALVSFKIISPTFLTHVIPAGIVGAIIIALTLEINYVKNPKIKRNKR
;
A
#
# COMPACT_ATOMS: atom_id res chain seq x y z
N MET A 1 4.33 -0.56 31.57
CA MET A 1 5.03 0.20 30.51
C MET A 1 4.92 -0.50 29.16
N VAL A 2 5.24 -1.79 29.06
CA VAL A 2 5.11 -2.59 27.82
C VAL A 2 3.67 -2.59 27.29
N GLU A 3 2.67 -2.82 28.14
CA GLU A 3 1.26 -2.82 27.72
C GLU A 3 0.77 -1.47 27.17
N PHE A 4 1.24 -0.36 27.73
CA PHE A 4 0.93 0.99 27.24
C PHE A 4 1.47 1.20 25.83
N ILE A 5 2.74 0.84 25.60
CA ILE A 5 3.39 0.95 24.29
C ILE A 5 2.66 0.07 23.27
N THR A 6 2.33 -1.17 23.62
CA THR A 6 1.59 -2.08 22.74
C THR A 6 0.21 -1.53 22.39
N GLY A 7 -0.52 -0.98 23.38
CA GLY A 7 -1.82 -0.35 23.16
C GLY A 7 -1.74 0.88 22.25
N THR A 8 -0.74 1.75 22.44
CA THR A 8 -0.53 2.90 21.56
C THR A 8 -0.20 2.46 20.13
N LEU A 9 0.69 1.49 19.96
CA LEU A 9 1.06 0.95 18.65
C LEU A 9 -0.15 0.36 17.90
N GLN A 10 -1.03 -0.34 18.60
CA GLN A 10 -2.27 -0.88 18.01
C GLN A 10 -3.23 0.22 17.53
N ILE A 11 -3.40 1.29 18.29
CA ILE A 11 -4.27 2.41 17.90
C ILE A 11 -3.68 3.13 16.67
N THR A 12 -2.35 3.32 16.66
CA THR A 12 -1.64 3.90 15.52
C THR A 12 -1.81 3.03 14.27
N ALA A 13 -1.57 1.73 14.38
CA ALA A 13 -1.75 0.74 13.33
C ALA A 13 -3.15 0.79 12.70
N ALA A 14 -4.19 0.73 13.54
CA ALA A 14 -5.57 0.81 13.09
C ALA A 14 -5.91 2.15 12.42
N THR A 15 -5.33 3.26 12.91
CA THR A 15 -5.53 4.59 12.30
C THR A 15 -4.87 4.63 10.92
N LEU A 16 -3.64 4.13 10.80
CA LEU A 16 -2.90 4.08 9.54
C LEU A 16 -3.62 3.19 8.50
N SER A 17 -4.19 2.06 8.90
CA SER A 17 -4.92 1.18 7.99
C SER A 17 -6.16 1.86 7.40
N VAL A 18 -6.89 2.63 8.21
CA VAL A 18 -8.06 3.40 7.74
C VAL A 18 -7.64 4.48 6.75
N VAL A 19 -6.61 5.26 7.08
CA VAL A 19 -6.07 6.30 6.20
C VAL A 19 -5.59 5.70 4.88
N ALA A 20 -4.84 4.60 4.93
CA ALA A 20 -4.36 3.89 3.74
C ALA A 20 -5.53 3.39 2.87
N GLY A 21 -6.59 2.86 3.48
CA GLY A 21 -7.81 2.46 2.78
C GLY A 21 -8.50 3.64 2.07
N ILE A 22 -8.63 4.79 2.74
CA ILE A 22 -9.21 6.00 2.14
C ILE A 22 -8.38 6.46 0.94
N ILE A 23 -7.05 6.51 1.09
CA ILE A 23 -6.16 6.87 -0.01
C ILE A 23 -6.31 5.88 -1.16
N ALA A 24 -6.28 4.57 -0.90
CA ALA A 24 -6.43 3.53 -1.92
C ALA A 24 -7.72 3.71 -2.73
N ILE A 25 -8.85 3.97 -2.08
CA ILE A 25 -10.14 4.19 -2.74
C ILE A 25 -10.10 5.46 -3.60
N SER A 26 -9.56 6.55 -3.07
CA SER A 26 -9.40 7.81 -3.79
C SER A 26 -8.56 7.62 -5.06
N LEU A 27 -7.43 6.91 -4.93
CA LEU A 27 -6.55 6.62 -6.05
C LEU A 27 -7.18 5.68 -7.08
N PHE A 28 -7.96 4.70 -6.64
CA PHE A 28 -8.64 3.77 -7.54
C PHE A 28 -9.61 4.48 -8.46
N LYS A 29 -10.36 5.46 -7.93
CA LYS A 29 -11.28 6.28 -8.72
C LYS A 29 -10.53 7.07 -9.80
N VAL A 30 -9.42 7.73 -9.45
CA VAL A 30 -8.64 8.57 -10.37
C VAL A 30 -7.83 7.74 -11.39
N SER A 31 -7.32 6.57 -10.98
CA SER A 31 -6.51 5.68 -11.82
C SER A 31 -7.32 5.03 -12.96
N HIS A 32 -8.62 4.82 -12.77
CA HIS A 32 -9.47 4.22 -13.81
C HIS A 32 -9.74 5.16 -14.99
N GLU A 33 -9.74 6.47 -14.76
CA GLU A 33 -10.06 7.47 -15.79
C GLU A 33 -8.85 7.85 -16.65
N ASN A 34 -7.62 7.61 -16.18
CA ASN A 34 -6.41 8.09 -16.84
C ASN A 34 -5.42 6.95 -17.13
N VAL A 35 -5.28 6.59 -18.41
CA VAL A 35 -4.34 5.55 -18.88
C VAL A 35 -2.88 5.92 -18.55
N GLU A 36 -2.57 7.21 -18.39
CA GLU A 36 -1.25 7.71 -17.99
C GLU A 36 -0.88 7.33 -16.54
N LEU A 37 -1.85 7.00 -15.69
CA LEU A 37 -1.66 6.68 -14.27
C LEU A 37 -1.50 5.17 -14.02
N ARG A 38 -0.93 4.42 -14.97
CA ARG A 38 -0.68 2.98 -14.82
C ARG A 38 0.17 2.63 -13.60
N ALA A 39 1.09 3.51 -13.19
CA ALA A 39 1.88 3.38 -11.98
C ALA A 39 1.01 3.34 -10.69
N TRP A 40 -0.13 4.03 -10.70
CA TRP A 40 -1.00 4.18 -9.54
C TRP A 40 -1.75 2.89 -9.21
N LYS A 41 -1.91 1.98 -10.17
CA LYS A 41 -2.45 0.64 -9.92
C LYS A 41 -1.59 -0.16 -8.95
N TYR A 42 -0.27 -0.09 -9.09
CA TYR A 42 0.66 -0.77 -8.19
C TYR A 42 0.70 -0.09 -6.81
N LEU A 43 0.55 1.23 -6.77
CA LEU A 43 0.43 1.95 -5.51
C LEU A 43 -0.84 1.56 -4.74
N ILE A 44 -1.98 1.39 -5.43
CA ILE A 44 -3.22 0.90 -4.83
C ILE A 44 -3.02 -0.51 -4.25
N VAL A 45 -2.35 -1.41 -4.99
CA VAL A 45 -2.03 -2.75 -4.48
C VAL A 45 -1.16 -2.66 -3.22
N ALA A 46 -0.16 -1.78 -3.20
CA ALA A 46 0.69 -1.57 -2.02
C ALA A 46 -0.14 -1.09 -0.81
N LEU A 47 -1.08 -0.16 -1.01
CA LEU A 47 -1.95 0.36 0.06
C LEU A 47 -2.93 -0.69 0.58
N ILE A 48 -3.45 -1.57 -0.29
CA ILE A 48 -4.32 -2.68 0.12
C ILE A 48 -3.52 -3.68 0.94
N LEU A 49 -2.32 -4.05 0.50
CA LEU A 49 -1.44 -4.95 1.24
C LEU A 49 -1.05 -4.35 2.60
N PHE A 50 -0.77 -3.05 2.64
CA PHE A 50 -0.49 -2.32 3.89
C PHE A 50 -1.69 -2.36 4.84
N ALA A 51 -2.90 -2.04 4.37
CA ALA A 51 -4.10 -2.12 5.20
C ALA A 51 -4.36 -3.54 5.73
N ALA A 52 -4.10 -4.57 4.91
CA ALA A 52 -4.22 -5.96 5.33
C ALA A 52 -3.16 -6.35 6.37
N GLU A 53 -1.92 -5.88 6.22
CA GLU A 53 -0.84 -6.09 7.19
C GLU A 53 -1.20 -5.52 8.56
N GLU A 54 -1.71 -4.29 8.61
CA GLU A 54 -2.09 -3.62 9.84
C GLU A 54 -3.23 -4.37 10.57
N VAL A 55 -4.22 -4.87 9.82
CA VAL A 55 -5.30 -5.70 10.39
C VAL A 55 -4.73 -7.01 10.95
N ILE A 56 -3.83 -7.66 10.23
CA ILE A 56 -3.17 -8.89 10.71
C ILE A 56 -2.35 -8.58 11.97
N GLY A 57 -1.54 -7.52 11.97
CA GLY A 57 -0.73 -7.08 13.10
C GLY A 57 -1.57 -6.81 14.34
N ALA A 58 -2.75 -6.20 14.18
CA ALA A 58 -3.71 -6.03 15.27
C ALA A 58 -4.19 -7.39 15.82
N LEU A 59 -4.60 -8.33 14.94
CA LEU A 59 -5.07 -9.66 15.34
C LEU A 59 -3.97 -10.48 16.05
N VAL A 60 -2.72 -10.38 15.61
CA VAL A 60 -1.56 -10.99 16.29
C VAL A 60 -1.38 -10.41 17.69
N SER A 61 -1.50 -9.10 17.81
CA SER A 61 -1.30 -8.40 19.07
C SER A 61 -2.39 -8.73 20.10
N PHE A 62 -3.62 -9.03 19.65
CA PHE A 62 -4.68 -9.60 20.50
C PHE A 62 -4.54 -11.10 20.75
N LYS A 63 -3.48 -11.73 20.26
CA LYS A 63 -3.23 -13.19 20.34
C LYS A 63 -4.35 -14.03 19.72
N ILE A 64 -5.09 -13.46 18.76
CA ILE A 64 -6.18 -14.15 18.05
C ILE A 64 -5.59 -15.13 17.03
N ILE A 65 -4.49 -14.74 16.37
CA ILE A 65 -3.77 -15.56 15.39
C ILE A 65 -2.27 -15.51 15.68
N SER A 66 -1.54 -16.56 15.28
CA SER A 66 -0.07 -16.65 15.38
C SER A 66 0.57 -16.87 13.99
N PRO A 67 0.57 -15.87 13.10
CA PRO A 67 1.16 -15.99 11.78
C PRO A 67 2.66 -15.65 11.86
N THR A 68 3.52 -16.66 11.67
CA THR A 68 4.97 -16.48 11.63
C THR A 68 5.50 -16.12 10.23
N PHE A 69 4.71 -16.39 9.18
CA PHE A 69 5.16 -16.24 7.78
C PHE A 69 4.59 -14.99 7.09
N LEU A 70 3.31 -14.68 7.32
CA LEU A 70 2.60 -13.55 6.68
C LEU A 70 3.20 -12.19 7.04
N THR A 71 3.77 -12.07 8.26
CA THR A 71 4.41 -10.87 8.77
C THR A 71 5.68 -10.46 8.02
N HIS A 72 6.26 -11.34 7.21
CA HIS A 72 7.46 -11.04 6.41
C HIS A 72 7.16 -10.91 4.92
N VAL A 73 6.20 -11.70 4.42
CA VAL A 73 5.86 -11.72 2.99
C VAL A 73 5.06 -10.49 2.57
N ILE A 74 4.14 -10.02 3.41
CA ILE A 74 3.30 -8.86 3.08
C ILE A 74 4.15 -7.57 2.97
N PRO A 75 5.05 -7.24 3.91
CA PRO A 75 5.98 -6.12 3.75
C PRO A 75 6.80 -6.18 2.47
N ALA A 76 7.33 -7.35 2.12
CA ALA A 76 8.09 -7.54 0.89
C ALA A 76 7.24 -7.27 -0.35
N GLY A 77 5.98 -7.71 -0.35
CA GLY A 77 5.00 -7.41 -1.40
C GLY A 77 4.69 -5.92 -1.53
N ILE A 78 4.53 -5.20 -0.42
CA ILE A 78 4.33 -3.74 -0.38
C ILE A 78 5.52 -3.04 -1.03
N VAL A 79 6.74 -3.35 -0.58
CA VAL A 79 7.96 -2.75 -1.13
C VAL A 79 8.10 -3.06 -2.62
N GLY A 80 7.85 -4.29 -3.04
CA GLY A 80 7.87 -4.67 -4.45
C GLY A 80 6.88 -3.87 -5.31
N ALA A 81 5.64 -3.71 -4.83
CA ALA A 81 4.62 -2.92 -5.51
C ALA A 81 5.01 -1.43 -5.60
N ILE A 82 5.62 -0.86 -4.56
CA ILE A 82 6.15 0.51 -4.57
C ILE A 82 7.30 0.66 -5.57
N ILE A 83 8.26 -0.28 -5.61
CA ILE A 83 9.37 -0.25 -6.58
C ILE A 83 8.85 -0.27 -8.01
N ILE A 84 7.87 -1.12 -8.31
CA ILE A 84 7.25 -1.19 -9.65
C ILE A 84 6.53 0.13 -9.98
N ALA A 85 5.75 0.66 -9.04
CA ALA A 85 5.06 1.95 -9.22
C ALA A 85 6.05 3.07 -9.56
N LEU A 86 7.13 3.19 -8.78
CA LEU A 86 8.17 4.20 -8.99
C LEU A 86 8.92 4.01 -10.30
N THR A 87 9.26 2.77 -10.65
CA THR A 87 9.95 2.46 -11.91
C THR A 87 9.10 2.86 -13.11
N LEU A 88 7.80 2.60 -13.07
CA LEU A 88 6.87 3.01 -14.12
C LEU A 88 6.73 4.52 -14.21
N GLU A 89 6.63 5.22 -13.08
CA GLU A 89 6.54 6.68 -13.04
C GLU A 89 7.82 7.34 -13.56
N ILE A 90 8.99 6.89 -13.13
CA ILE A 90 10.30 7.40 -13.59
C ILE A 90 10.44 7.21 -15.10
N ASN A 91 10.06 6.03 -15.62
CA ASN A 91 10.11 5.78 -17.06
C ASN A 91 9.13 6.66 -17.84
N TYR A 92 7.95 6.93 -17.28
CA TYR A 92 6.97 7.84 -17.85
C TYR A 92 7.50 9.28 -17.95
N VAL A 93 8.08 9.79 -16.85
CA VAL A 93 8.69 11.14 -16.80
C VAL A 93 9.91 11.26 -17.71
N LYS A 94 10.78 10.23 -17.74
CA LYS A 94 12.02 10.23 -18.53
C LYS A 94 11.78 10.13 -20.05
N ASN A 95 10.69 9.50 -20.49
CA ASN A 95 10.40 9.29 -21.91
C ASN A 95 9.00 9.79 -22.31
N PRO A 96 8.77 11.11 -22.33
CA PRO A 96 7.46 11.68 -22.66
C PRO A 96 7.06 11.48 -24.13
N LYS A 97 7.96 10.97 -25.00
CA LYS A 97 7.73 10.82 -26.45
C LYS A 97 6.62 9.83 -26.83
N ILE A 98 6.22 8.91 -25.94
CA ILE A 98 5.04 8.03 -26.16
C ILE A 98 3.73 8.85 -26.15
N LYS A 99 3.73 10.05 -25.56
CA LYS A 99 2.55 10.91 -25.40
C LYS A 99 2.10 11.62 -26.67
N ARG A 100 2.99 11.79 -27.66
CA ARG A 100 2.72 12.66 -28.83
C ARG A 100 2.23 11.94 -30.08
N ASN A 101 2.36 10.61 -30.16
CA ASN A 101 2.04 9.84 -31.38
C ASN A 101 0.68 9.10 -31.33
N LYS A 102 -0.21 9.50 -30.40
CA LYS A 102 -1.55 8.91 -30.23
C LYS A 102 -2.67 9.96 -30.16
N ARG A 103 -2.38 11.21 -30.53
CA ARG A 103 -3.42 12.22 -30.80
C ARG A 103 -3.48 12.46 -32.29
#